data_AF-A0A6B0US18-F1
#
_entry.id   AF-A0A6B0US18-F1
#
_cell.length_a   1.000
_cell.length_b   1.000
_cell.length_c   1.000
_cell.angle_alpha   90.00
_cell.angle_beta   90.00
_cell.angle_gamma   90.00
#
_symmetry.space_group_name_H-M   'P 1'
#
loop_
_entity.id
_entity.type
_entity.pdbx_description
1 polymer ?
#
loop_
_entity_poly.entity_id
_entity_poly.type
_entity_poly.pdbx_seq_one_letter_code
_entity_poly.pdbx_strand_id
1 'polypeptide(L)'
;MSHQNAGHHHRSVIMLLGILIGMAPAIMVVSANPVAALPVLERAENHIGELSKIVVDLKKSLRPRDCGDLLKAGQINSGVYVIFPTLDSEGTSVHCDMNTDDGGWTVIQNRGQYGNSVYYFYRNWTEYANGFGDR
;
A
#
# COMPACT_ATOMS: atom_id res chain seq x y z
N MET A 1 66.69 23.86 -73.39
CA MET A 1 65.37 23.26 -73.13
C MET A 1 65.54 22.23 -72.03
N SER A 2 64.77 22.12 -70.97
CA SER A 2 63.72 22.92 -70.32
C SER A 2 63.53 22.28 -68.95
N HIS A 3 62.81 22.96 -68.05
CA HIS A 3 62.21 22.50 -66.79
C HIS A 3 62.92 22.82 -65.47
N GLN A 4 62.27 23.75 -64.77
CA GLN A 4 61.80 23.73 -63.37
C GLN A 4 62.81 23.51 -62.25
N ASN A 5 62.87 24.47 -61.30
CA ASN A 5 62.65 24.11 -59.90
C ASN A 5 62.28 25.29 -58.97
N ALA A 6 61.36 24.95 -58.05
CA ALA A 6 61.10 25.40 -56.69
C ALA A 6 61.59 26.77 -56.14
N GLY A 7 60.62 27.48 -55.52
CA GLY A 7 60.70 27.89 -54.11
C GLY A 7 61.09 29.34 -53.77
N HIS A 8 60.18 30.09 -53.12
CA HIS A 8 60.41 31.01 -51.97
C HIS A 8 59.14 31.87 -51.72
N HIS A 9 58.48 31.76 -50.55
CA HIS A 9 58.72 32.49 -49.30
C HIS A 9 58.48 34.02 -49.32
N HIS A 10 57.57 34.42 -48.41
CA HIS A 10 57.58 35.63 -47.57
C HIS A 10 57.14 36.99 -48.14
N ARG A 11 56.03 37.53 -47.59
CA ARG A 11 55.93 38.79 -46.79
C ARG A 11 54.47 39.18 -46.53
N SER A 12 54.00 39.09 -45.27
CA SER A 12 53.76 40.21 -44.32
C SER A 12 52.36 40.84 -44.45
N VAL A 13 51.38 40.48 -43.60
CA VAL A 13 50.98 41.10 -42.30
C VAL A 13 50.55 42.58 -42.43
N ILE A 14 49.29 42.92 -42.11
CA ILE A 14 48.82 43.86 -41.06
C ILE A 14 47.29 44.07 -41.14
N MET A 15 46.68 44.16 -39.95
CA MET A 15 45.27 44.20 -39.54
C MET A 15 44.44 45.38 -40.05
N LEU A 16 43.10 45.18 -40.10
CA LEU A 16 42.11 46.17 -39.66
C LEU A 16 40.94 45.44 -38.97
N LEU A 17 40.64 45.85 -37.73
CA LEU A 17 39.59 45.34 -36.86
C LEU A 17 38.19 45.63 -37.41
N GLY A 18 37.26 44.67 -37.27
CA GLY A 18 35.84 44.84 -37.51
C GLY A 18 35.02 43.84 -36.69
N ILE A 19 34.30 44.38 -35.71
CA ILE A 19 33.53 43.71 -34.64
C ILE A 19 32.39 42.85 -35.21
N LEU A 20 32.24 41.61 -34.73
CA LEU A 20 30.95 40.91 -34.62
C LEU A 20 30.96 40.08 -33.34
N ILE A 21 30.70 40.78 -32.23
CA ILE A 21 30.35 40.17 -30.95
C ILE A 21 28.91 39.65 -31.05
N GLY A 22 28.75 38.38 -30.71
CA GLY A 22 27.54 37.89 -30.05
C GLY A 22 26.42 37.41 -30.97
N MET A 23 26.24 36.09 -31.02
CA MET A 23 25.06 35.43 -30.45
C MET A 23 25.49 34.05 -29.98
N ALA A 24 25.81 33.90 -28.68
CA ALA A 24 25.71 32.58 -28.09
C ALA A 24 24.24 32.15 -28.23
N PRO A 25 23.92 30.92 -28.69
CA PRO A 25 22.55 30.44 -28.58
C PRO A 25 22.22 30.49 -27.09
N ALA A 26 21.26 31.34 -26.73
CA ALA A 26 20.67 31.29 -25.41
C ALA A 26 20.05 29.89 -25.31
N ILE A 27 20.77 28.95 -24.70
CA ILE A 27 20.15 27.77 -24.15
C ILE A 27 19.19 28.36 -23.14
N MET A 28 17.90 28.44 -23.51
CA MET A 28 16.86 28.72 -22.55
C MET A 28 16.88 27.55 -21.58
N VAL A 29 17.68 27.69 -20.52
CA VAL A 29 17.46 26.93 -19.31
C VAL A 29 16.11 27.46 -18.83
N VAL A 30 15.03 26.76 -19.18
CA VAL A 30 13.76 26.95 -18.49
C VAL A 30 14.08 26.60 -17.05
N SER A 31 14.29 27.64 -16.25
CA SER A 31 14.42 27.52 -14.80
C SER A 31 13.07 27.03 -14.32
N ALA A 32 12.90 25.71 -14.26
CA ALA A 32 11.81 25.11 -13.52
C ALA A 32 12.03 25.56 -12.08
N ASN A 33 11.24 26.55 -11.63
CA ASN A 33 11.42 27.13 -10.32
C ASN A 33 10.91 26.10 -9.31
N PRO A 34 11.77 25.36 -8.60
CA PRO A 34 11.37 24.20 -7.82
C PRO A 34 10.38 24.58 -6.70
N VAL A 35 10.45 25.83 -6.25
CA VAL A 35 9.57 26.41 -5.22
C VAL A 35 8.11 26.49 -5.68
N ALA A 36 7.84 26.71 -6.97
CA ALA A 36 6.48 26.79 -7.50
C ALA A 36 5.78 25.42 -7.57
N ALA A 37 6.54 24.32 -7.56
CA ALA A 37 6.01 22.96 -7.59
C ALA A 37 5.70 22.40 -6.19
N LEU A 38 6.26 22.99 -5.12
CA LEU A 38 6.07 22.52 -3.74
C LEU A 38 4.59 22.51 -3.30
N PRO A 39 3.77 23.56 -3.55
CA PRO A 39 2.37 23.55 -3.14
C PRO A 39 1.53 22.52 -3.90
N VAL A 40 1.93 22.17 -5.13
CA VAL A 40 1.28 21.14 -5.94
C VAL A 40 1.61 19.75 -5.38
N LEU A 41 2.86 19.53 -4.97
CA LEU A 41 3.31 18.29 -4.35
C LEU A 41 2.66 18.08 -2.97
N GLU A 42 2.62 19.10 -2.12
CA GLU A 42 1.95 19.04 -0.81
C GLU A 42 0.45 18.74 -0.94
N ARG A 43 -0.22 19.35 -1.93
CA ARG A 43 -1.62 19.03 -2.24
C ARG A 43 -1.78 17.57 -2.69
N ALA A 44 -0.85 17.05 -3.49
CA ALA A 44 -0.88 15.66 -3.93
C ALA A 44 -0.67 14.69 -2.75
N GLU A 45 0.27 14.98 -1.84
CA GLU A 45 0.51 14.19 -0.63
C GLU A 45 -0.70 14.18 0.30
N ASN A 46 -1.35 15.33 0.50
CA ASN A 46 -2.58 15.42 1.29
C ASN A 46 -3.69 14.57 0.69
N HIS A 47 -3.88 14.62 -0.63
CA HIS A 47 -4.87 13.77 -1.31
C HIS A 47 -4.52 12.28 -1.22
N ILE A 48 -3.24 11.92 -1.32
CA ILE A 48 -2.77 10.54 -1.11
C ILE A 48 -3.05 10.09 0.33
N GLY A 49 -2.84 10.96 1.32
CA GLY A 49 -3.15 10.69 2.71
C GLY A 49 -4.64 10.41 2.95
N GLU A 50 -5.53 11.21 2.36
CA GLU A 50 -6.98 11.00 2.44
C GLU A 50 -7.41 9.69 1.76
N LEU A 51 -6.88 9.41 0.56
CA LEU A 51 -7.16 8.16 -0.14
C LEU A 51 -6.64 6.94 0.63
N SER A 52 -5.47 7.06 1.27
CA SER A 52 -4.89 6.00 2.09
C SER A 52 -5.82 5.63 3.25
N LYS A 53 -6.39 6.61 3.95
CA LYS A 53 -7.37 6.38 5.03
C LYS A 53 -8.60 5.63 4.52
N ILE A 54 -9.18 6.08 3.41
CA ILE A 54 -10.35 5.44 2.80
C ILE A 54 -10.07 3.97 2.44
N VAL A 55 -8.89 3.68 1.89
CA VAL A 55 -8.50 2.30 1.54
C VAL A 55 -8.38 1.43 2.80
N VAL A 56 -7.85 1.97 3.89
CA VAL A 56 -7.78 1.25 5.18
C VAL A 56 -9.18 0.96 5.73
N ASP A 57 -10.07 1.94 5.73
CA ASP A 57 -11.43 1.79 6.25
C ASP A 57 -12.25 0.81 5.39
N LEU A 58 -12.10 0.87 4.06
CA LEU A 58 -12.72 -0.08 3.16
C LEU A 58 -12.21 -1.51 3.42
N LYS A 59 -10.90 -1.68 3.60
CA LYS A 59 -10.33 -2.99 3.96
C LYS A 59 -10.91 -3.52 5.26
N LYS A 60 -11.06 -2.68 6.29
CA LYS A 60 -11.68 -3.06 7.56
C LYS A 60 -13.15 -3.48 7.39
N SER A 61 -13.90 -2.75 6.57
CA SER A 61 -15.32 -2.99 6.28
C SER A 61 -15.57 -4.31 5.52
N LEU A 62 -14.59 -4.76 4.72
CA LEU A 62 -14.68 -6.01 3.97
C LEU A 62 -14.32 -7.26 4.77
N ARG A 63 -13.87 -7.10 6.03
CA ARG A 63 -13.56 -8.25 6.89
C ARG A 63 -14.86 -8.96 7.32
N PRO A 64 -14.90 -10.30 7.36
CA PRO A 64 -16.09 -11.04 7.76
C PRO A 64 -16.38 -10.78 9.24
N ARG A 65 -17.60 -10.35 9.57
CA ARG A 65 -17.96 -10.04 10.96
C ARG A 65 -18.38 -11.28 11.75
N ASP A 66 -18.88 -12.27 11.05
CA ASP A 66 -19.38 -13.53 11.59
C ASP A 66 -19.24 -14.66 10.55
N CYS A 67 -19.63 -15.87 10.94
CA CYS A 67 -19.63 -17.04 10.07
C CYS A 67 -20.63 -16.94 8.91
N GLY A 68 -21.68 -16.12 9.03
CA GLY A 68 -22.63 -15.88 7.95
C GLY A 68 -22.01 -15.05 6.82
N ASP A 69 -21.18 -14.07 7.14
CA ASP A 69 -20.40 -13.33 6.14
C ASP A 69 -19.39 -14.25 5.43
N LEU A 70 -18.75 -15.18 6.15
CA LEU A 70 -17.88 -16.20 5.57
C LEU A 70 -18.63 -17.13 4.61
N LEU A 71 -19.83 -17.59 5.00
CA LEU A 71 -20.67 -18.44 4.16
C LEU A 71 -21.04 -17.74 2.85
N LYS A 72 -21.46 -16.47 2.92
CA LYS A 72 -21.76 -15.65 1.72
C LYS A 72 -20.54 -15.45 0.83
N ALA A 73 -19.34 -15.43 1.40
CA ALA A 73 -18.08 -15.39 0.67
C ALA A 73 -17.65 -16.74 0.08
N GLY A 74 -18.49 -17.79 0.21
CA GLY A 74 -18.26 -19.12 -0.36
C GLY A 74 -17.53 -20.09 0.55
N GLN A 75 -17.35 -19.77 1.83
CA GLN A 75 -16.81 -20.72 2.81
C GLN A 75 -17.90 -21.69 3.27
N ILE A 76 -17.85 -22.93 2.80
CA ILE A 76 -18.92 -23.93 2.99
C ILE A 76 -18.56 -25.07 3.93
N ASN A 77 -17.33 -25.12 4.43
CA ASN A 77 -16.88 -26.19 5.32
C ASN A 77 -16.91 -25.70 6.77
N SER A 78 -17.49 -26.48 7.68
CA SER A 78 -17.35 -26.21 9.11
C SER A 78 -15.88 -26.27 9.55
N GLY A 79 -15.51 -25.40 10.49
CA GLY A 79 -14.12 -25.28 10.93
C GLY A 79 -13.85 -24.03 11.75
N VAL A 80 -12.58 -23.83 12.15
CA VAL A 80 -12.15 -22.62 12.85
C VAL A 80 -11.79 -21.53 11.84
N TYR A 81 -12.38 -20.35 12.01
CA TYR A 81 -12.15 -19.17 11.18
C TYR A 81 -11.87 -17.94 12.04
N VAL A 82 -11.22 -16.93 11.45
CA VAL A 82 -11.05 -15.62 12.08
C VAL A 82 -12.15 -14.69 11.60
N ILE A 83 -12.92 -14.16 12.54
CA ILE A 83 -13.96 -13.15 12.29
C ILE A 83 -13.62 -11.83 12.99
N PHE A 84 -14.27 -10.75 12.58
CA PHE A 84 -14.04 -9.39 13.05
C PHE A 84 -15.37 -8.75 13.48
N PRO A 85 -15.90 -9.06 14.67
CA PRO A 85 -17.25 -8.67 15.08
C PRO A 85 -17.48 -7.16 15.09
N THR A 86 -16.41 -6.39 15.32
CA THR A 86 -16.43 -4.92 15.25
C THR A 86 -15.38 -4.40 14.28
N LEU A 87 -15.59 -3.17 13.78
CA LEU A 87 -14.76 -2.55 12.76
C LEU A 87 -13.29 -2.41 13.18
N ASP A 88 -13.04 -2.25 14.48
CA ASP A 88 -11.71 -2.10 15.08
C ASP A 88 -11.25 -3.34 15.86
N SER A 89 -11.96 -4.47 15.73
CA SER A 89 -11.49 -5.72 16.34
C SER A 89 -10.20 -6.23 15.69
N GLU A 90 -9.32 -6.80 16.51
CA GLU A 90 -8.06 -7.47 16.11
C GLU A 90 -8.28 -8.85 15.47
N GLY A 91 -9.54 -9.29 15.39
CA GLY A 91 -9.90 -10.62 14.92
C GLY A 91 -10.05 -11.60 16.09
N THR A 92 -10.95 -12.57 15.93
CA THR A 92 -11.19 -13.61 16.93
C THR A 92 -11.42 -14.93 16.22
N SER A 93 -10.69 -15.96 16.65
CA SER A 93 -10.91 -17.33 16.21
C SER A 93 -12.22 -17.87 16.79
N VAL A 94 -13.08 -18.37 15.92
CA VAL A 94 -14.36 -18.99 16.26
C VAL A 94 -14.56 -20.27 15.47
N HIS A 95 -15.31 -21.21 16.02
CA HIS A 95 -15.82 -22.33 15.23
C HIS A 95 -17.06 -21.87 14.44
N CYS A 96 -17.00 -22.03 13.12
CA CYS A 96 -18.13 -21.85 12.23
C CYS A 96 -18.73 -23.19 11.87
N ASP A 97 -20.03 -23.34 12.09
CA ASP A 97 -20.80 -24.45 11.53
C ASP A 97 -21.46 -23.99 10.22
N MET A 98 -20.96 -24.51 9.11
CA MET A 98 -21.41 -24.19 7.74
C MET A 98 -22.37 -25.24 7.18
N ASN A 99 -22.70 -26.27 7.96
CA ASN A 99 -23.39 -27.46 7.48
C ASN A 99 -24.78 -27.63 8.10
N THR A 100 -24.97 -27.25 9.36
CA THR A 100 -26.26 -27.38 10.07
C THR A 100 -27.21 -26.24 9.71
N ASP A 101 -28.47 -26.56 9.40
CA ASP A 101 -29.56 -25.59 9.17
C ASP A 101 -29.14 -24.41 8.28
N ASP A 102 -28.73 -24.73 7.05
CA ASP A 102 -28.22 -23.78 6.03
C ASP A 102 -26.90 -23.06 6.38
N GLY A 103 -26.28 -23.38 7.51
CA GLY A 103 -24.93 -22.97 7.88
C GLY A 103 -24.79 -21.50 8.29
N GLY A 104 -23.54 -21.04 8.38
CA GLY A 104 -23.21 -19.66 8.76
C GLY A 104 -23.31 -19.40 10.26
N TRP A 105 -23.37 -20.45 11.08
CA TRP A 105 -23.49 -20.35 12.52
C TRP A 105 -22.15 -20.04 13.18
N THR A 106 -22.09 -18.93 13.89
CA THR A 106 -20.98 -18.63 14.81
C THR A 106 -21.22 -19.32 16.14
N VAL A 107 -20.44 -20.35 16.45
CA VAL A 107 -20.59 -21.11 17.70
C VAL A 107 -20.00 -20.33 18.87
N ILE A 108 -20.85 -19.93 19.82
CA ILE A 108 -20.44 -19.15 21.00
C ILE A 108 -20.15 -20.00 22.24
N GLN A 109 -20.62 -21.25 22.27
CA GLN A 109 -20.43 -22.17 23.39
C GLN A 109 -20.60 -23.62 22.92
N ASN A 110 -19.65 -24.48 23.27
CA ASN A 110 -19.70 -25.91 22.98
C ASN A 110 -19.32 -26.72 24.24
N ARG A 111 -20.10 -27.75 24.57
CA ARG A 111 -19.81 -28.67 25.67
C ARG A 111 -19.00 -29.83 25.10
N GLY A 112 -17.67 -29.72 25.19
CA GLY A 112 -16.72 -30.71 24.71
C GLY A 112 -16.79 -32.07 25.43
N GLN A 113 -15.73 -32.87 25.33
CA GLN A 113 -15.72 -34.22 25.88
C GLN A 113 -15.78 -34.24 27.42
N TYR A 114 -16.67 -35.07 27.96
CA TYR A 114 -16.83 -35.26 29.39
C TYR A 114 -15.54 -35.77 30.04
N GLY A 115 -15.14 -35.17 31.16
CA GLY A 115 -13.95 -35.56 31.94
C GLY A 115 -12.67 -34.78 31.62
N ASN A 116 -12.65 -33.92 30.59
CA ASN A 116 -11.54 -32.98 30.38
C ASN A 116 -11.82 -31.66 31.13
N SER A 117 -10.93 -31.32 32.07
CA SER A 117 -11.07 -30.15 32.93
C SER A 117 -11.01 -28.82 32.18
N VAL A 118 -10.41 -28.76 30.99
CA VAL A 118 -10.37 -27.55 30.15
C VAL A 118 -11.79 -27.12 29.73
N TYR A 119 -12.73 -28.07 29.58
CA TYR A 119 -14.13 -27.80 29.21
C TYR A 119 -15.08 -27.66 30.41
N TYR A 120 -14.58 -27.61 31.65
CA TYR A 120 -15.45 -27.40 32.81
C TYR A 120 -16.03 -25.97 32.83
N PHE A 121 -17.35 -25.89 33.07
CA PHE A 121 -18.11 -24.63 33.12
C PHE A 121 -18.18 -24.01 34.52
N TYR A 122 -17.70 -24.72 35.55
CA TYR A 122 -17.59 -24.11 36.88
C TYR A 122 -16.34 -23.21 36.92
N ARG A 123 -16.55 -21.92 36.65
CA ARG A 123 -15.51 -20.91 36.41
C ARG A 123 -15.84 -19.59 37.09
N ASN A 124 -14.82 -18.78 37.36
CA ASN A 124 -15.04 -17.44 37.90
C ASN A 124 -15.47 -16.43 36.82
N TRP A 125 -15.88 -15.24 37.25
CA TRP A 125 -16.38 -14.19 36.35
C TRP A 125 -15.36 -13.76 35.29
N THR A 126 -14.09 -13.62 35.66
CA THR A 126 -13.01 -13.21 34.74
C THR A 126 -12.80 -14.23 33.63
N GLU A 127 -12.84 -15.53 33.96
CA GLU A 127 -12.74 -16.61 32.96
C GLU A 127 -13.93 -16.60 31.99
N TYR A 128 -15.15 -16.35 32.49
CA TYR A 128 -16.32 -16.20 31.63
C TYR A 128 -16.24 -14.98 30.71
N ALA A 129 -15.76 -13.85 31.22
CA ALA A 129 -15.63 -12.62 30.44
C ALA A 129 -14.56 -12.73 29.35
N ASN A 130 -13.43 -13.39 29.64
CA ASN A 130 -12.33 -13.56 28.69
C ASN A 130 -12.51 -14.77 27.76
N GLY A 131 -13.31 -15.76 28.17
CA GLY A 131 -13.49 -17.06 27.51
C GLY A 131 -12.48 -18.12 27.98
N PHE A 132 -12.92 -19.39 27.95
CA PHE A 132 -12.15 -20.58 28.35
C PHE A 132 -12.43 -21.75 27.40
N GLY A 133 -11.69 -22.86 27.55
CA GLY A 133 -11.74 -24.01 26.65
C GLY A 133 -10.65 -23.97 25.58
N ASP A 134 -10.70 -24.90 24.64
CA ASP A 134 -9.86 -24.87 23.45
C ASP A 134 -10.47 -23.90 22.43
N ARG A 135 -9.66 -22.97 21.93
CA ARG A 135 -10.01 -21.96 20.93
C ARG A 135 -9.55 -22.40 19.55
#